data_AF-A0A8D8VG73-F1
#
_entry.id   AF-A0A8D8VG73-F1
#
_cell.length_a   1.000
_cell.length_b   1.000
_cell.length_c   1.000
_cell.angle_alpha   90.00
_cell.angle_beta   90.00
_cell.angle_gamma   90.00
#
_symmetry.space_group_name_H-M   'P 1'
#
loop_
_entity.id
_entity.type
_entity.pdbx_description
1 polymer ?
#
loop_
_entity_poly.entity_id
_entity_poly.type
_entity_poly.pdbx_seq_one_letter_code
_entity_poly.pdbx_strand_id
1 'polypeptide(L)'
;EMLSEVTAFSIKLKLWEKNLLDGEFKHFPNLQKSLQENSPSRATEEYVNVITNLKEQFEERFHDFRKIEPLLQSPIQLSNPQLSNPIVSPFSTLNIETLSSCIRANFDEDDSIVEMEVIKLQRNIALKSIDSTNVDIWSHVPKEKYPIMRTIALKIKSLFSSTYLCENFRIFEIH
;
A
#
# COMPACT_ATOMS: atom_id res chain seq x y z
N GLU A 1 1.23 2.86 8.95
CA GLU A 1 2.41 2.12 9.44
C GLU A 1 2.64 0.85 8.62
N MET A 2 1.75 -0.17 8.65
CA MET A 2 1.98 -1.40 7.86
C MET A 2 2.22 -1.16 6.35
N LEU A 3 1.38 -0.35 5.70
CA LEU A 3 1.55 -0.06 4.27
C LEU A 3 2.89 0.65 3.98
N SER A 4 3.26 1.63 4.81
CA SER A 4 4.53 2.34 4.65
C SER A 4 5.72 1.41 4.84
N GLU A 5 5.64 0.45 5.77
CA GLU A 5 6.69 -0.56 5.97
C GLU A 5 6.79 -1.54 4.79
N VAL A 6 5.65 -2.03 4.29
CA VAL A 6 5.60 -2.93 3.12
C VAL A 6 6.16 -2.23 1.87
N THR A 7 5.76 -0.99 1.62
CA THR A 7 6.27 -0.19 0.51
C THR A 7 7.76 0.11 0.67
N ALA A 8 8.20 0.53 1.87
CA ALA A 8 9.61 0.79 2.15
C ALA A 8 10.47 -0.46 1.95
N PHE A 9 10.00 -1.63 2.38
CA PHE A 9 10.72 -2.89 2.18
C PHE A 9 10.77 -3.29 0.71
N SER A 10 9.68 -3.14 -0.05
CA SER A 10 9.68 -3.37 -1.50
C SER A 10 10.70 -2.48 -2.23
N ILE A 11 10.79 -1.19 -1.85
CA ILE A 11 11.79 -0.26 -2.39
C ILE A 11 13.21 -0.70 -2.02
N LYS A 12 13.44 -1.15 -0.77
CA LYS A 12 14.74 -1.69 -0.33
C LYS A 12 15.16 -2.90 -1.18
N LEU A 13 14.27 -3.84 -1.44
CA LEU A 13 14.56 -5.02 -2.28
C LEU A 13 14.98 -4.61 -3.71
N LYS A 14 14.25 -3.67 -4.33
CA LYS A 14 14.60 -3.14 -5.67
C LYS A 14 15.95 -2.44 -5.67
N LEU A 15 16.25 -1.66 -4.63
CA LEU A 15 17.54 -0.98 -4.47
C LEU A 15 18.68 -1.98 -4.29
N TRP A 16 18.49 -3.01 -3.47
CA TRP A 16 19.50 -4.03 -3.20
C TRP A 16 19.80 -4.87 -4.43
N GLU A 17 18.78 -5.30 -5.18
CA GLU A 17 18.95 -6.01 -6.45
C GLU A 17 19.79 -5.20 -7.44
N LYS A 18 19.42 -3.92 -7.64
CA LYS A 18 20.18 -2.99 -8.49
C LYS A 18 21.64 -2.89 -8.05
N ASN A 19 21.87 -2.63 -6.77
CA ASN A 19 23.23 -2.45 -6.25
C ASN A 19 24.06 -3.73 -6.43
N LEU A 20 23.47 -4.92 -6.23
CA LEU A 20 24.18 -6.19 -6.46
C LEU A 20 24.54 -6.41 -7.93
N LEU A 21 23.65 -6.07 -8.86
CA LEU A 21 23.92 -6.12 -10.30
C LEU A 21 25.01 -5.14 -10.72
N ASP A 22 25.06 -3.97 -10.09
CA ASP A 22 26.09 -2.94 -10.31
C ASP A 22 27.42 -3.26 -9.60
N GLY A 23 27.51 -4.37 -8.85
CA GLY A 23 28.70 -4.75 -8.07
C GLY A 23 28.93 -3.90 -6.80
N GLU A 24 27.91 -3.21 -6.32
CA GLU A 24 27.93 -2.40 -5.11
C GLU A 24 27.39 -3.16 -3.89
N PHE A 25 28.28 -3.51 -2.95
CA PHE A 25 27.94 -4.32 -1.78
C PHE A 25 27.75 -3.52 -0.48
N LYS A 26 27.54 -2.19 -0.57
CA LYS A 26 27.49 -1.27 0.58
C LYS A 26 26.44 -1.59 1.67
N HIS A 27 25.43 -2.37 1.32
CA HIS A 27 24.38 -2.83 2.26
C HIS A 27 24.60 -4.26 2.78
N PHE A 28 25.62 -4.96 2.28
CA PHE A 28 25.93 -6.34 2.61
C PHE A 28 27.42 -6.47 3.03
N PRO A 29 27.81 -5.92 4.20
CA PRO A 29 29.22 -5.87 4.61
C PRO A 29 29.88 -7.24 4.75
N ASN A 30 29.13 -8.29 5.08
CA ASN A 30 29.65 -9.66 5.14
C ASN A 30 29.89 -10.26 3.76
N LEU A 31 29.01 -9.96 2.79
CA LEU A 31 29.21 -10.34 1.39
C LEU A 31 30.43 -9.62 0.81
N GLN A 32 30.56 -8.33 1.10
CA GLN A 32 31.73 -7.53 0.70
C GLN A 32 33.04 -8.13 1.21
N LYS A 33 33.08 -8.56 2.48
CA LYS A 33 34.25 -9.25 3.06
C LYS A 33 34.51 -10.60 2.39
N SER A 34 33.47 -11.41 2.20
CA SER A 34 33.59 -12.73 1.56
C SER A 34 34.10 -12.68 0.12
N LEU A 35 33.78 -11.61 -0.62
CA LEU A 35 34.27 -11.38 -2.00
C LEU A 35 35.73 -10.93 -2.06
N GLN A 36 36.27 -10.39 -0.96
CA GLN A 36 37.71 -10.09 -0.85
C GLN A 36 38.53 -11.36 -0.59
N GLU A 37 37.92 -12.38 0.01
CA GLU A 37 38.57 -13.62 0.44
C GLU A 37 38.39 -14.79 -0.53
N ASN A 38 37.37 -14.77 -1.41
CA ASN A 38 37.03 -15.86 -2.35
C ASN A 38 36.81 -15.36 -3.79
N SER A 39 36.78 -16.28 -4.77
CA SER A 39 36.51 -15.96 -6.18
C SER A 39 35.16 -15.24 -6.37
N PRO A 40 35.13 -13.98 -6.84
CA PRO A 40 34.00 -13.07 -6.64
C PRO A 40 32.77 -13.33 -7.54
N SER A 41 32.89 -14.03 -8.66
CA SER A 41 31.79 -14.09 -9.64
C SER A 41 30.65 -15.00 -9.21
N ARG A 42 30.96 -16.21 -8.70
CA ARG A 42 29.92 -17.22 -8.39
C ARG A 42 29.09 -16.86 -7.14
N ALA A 43 29.72 -16.27 -6.13
CA ALA A 43 29.01 -15.80 -4.95
C ALA A 43 28.06 -14.63 -5.28
N THR A 44 28.50 -13.71 -6.14
CA THR A 44 27.65 -12.57 -6.53
C THR A 44 26.38 -13.03 -7.26
N GLU A 45 26.49 -13.97 -8.19
CA GLU A 45 25.33 -14.55 -8.89
C GLU A 45 24.33 -15.23 -7.95
N GLU A 46 24.82 -15.96 -6.93
CA GLU A 46 23.96 -16.63 -5.95
C GLU A 46 23.18 -15.61 -5.09
N TYR A 47 23.81 -14.54 -4.63
CA TYR A 47 23.13 -13.50 -3.84
C TYR A 47 22.15 -12.68 -4.67
N VAL A 48 22.47 -12.39 -5.94
CA VAL A 48 21.52 -11.78 -6.88
C VAL A 48 20.28 -12.66 -6.99
N ASN A 49 20.46 -13.97 -7.22
CA ASN A 49 19.34 -14.91 -7.30
C ASN A 49 18.50 -14.95 -6.02
N VAL A 50 19.12 -14.91 -4.84
CA VAL A 50 18.41 -14.87 -3.55
C VAL A 50 17.56 -13.59 -3.43
N ILE A 51 18.13 -12.43 -3.74
CA ILE A 51 17.39 -11.16 -3.64
C ILE A 51 16.28 -11.07 -4.71
N THR A 52 16.53 -11.53 -5.93
CA THR A 52 15.51 -11.56 -6.99
C THR A 52 14.36 -12.48 -6.60
N ASN A 53 14.63 -13.69 -6.10
CA ASN A 53 13.60 -14.62 -5.64
C ASN A 53 12.82 -14.05 -4.43
N LEU A 54 13.53 -13.45 -3.46
CA LEU A 54 12.89 -12.80 -2.32
C LEU A 54 11.99 -11.63 -2.77
N LYS A 55 12.44 -10.83 -3.73
CA LYS A 55 11.65 -9.77 -4.35
C LYS A 55 10.40 -10.36 -4.98
N GLU A 56 10.51 -11.36 -5.85
CA GLU A 56 9.38 -11.99 -6.52
C GLU A 56 8.35 -12.56 -5.52
N GLN A 57 8.80 -13.32 -4.52
CA GLN A 57 7.93 -13.86 -3.47
C GLN A 57 7.26 -12.76 -2.65
N PHE A 58 7.99 -11.68 -2.35
CA PHE A 58 7.42 -10.54 -1.62
C PHE A 58 6.38 -9.81 -2.49
N GLU A 59 6.68 -9.61 -3.77
CA GLU A 59 5.76 -9.00 -4.72
C GLU A 59 4.50 -9.82 -4.96
N GLU A 60 4.62 -11.14 -5.01
CA GLU A 60 3.49 -12.07 -5.10
C GLU A 60 2.64 -12.03 -3.82
N ARG A 61 3.29 -12.13 -2.65
CA ARG A 61 2.62 -12.11 -1.35
C ARG A 61 1.84 -10.81 -1.12
N PHE A 62 2.36 -9.68 -1.59
CA PHE A 62 1.75 -8.36 -1.45
C PHE A 62 1.11 -7.86 -2.75
N HIS A 63 0.85 -8.75 -3.71
CA HIS A 63 0.30 -8.40 -5.02
C HIS A 63 -1.04 -7.66 -4.91
N ASP A 64 -1.94 -8.18 -4.08
CA ASP A 64 -3.27 -7.58 -3.89
C ASP A 64 -3.18 -6.24 -3.16
N PHE A 65 -2.19 -6.05 -2.27
CA PHE A 65 -1.92 -4.76 -1.62
C PHE A 65 -1.50 -3.69 -2.63
N ARG A 66 -0.80 -4.06 -3.71
CA ARG A 66 -0.46 -3.13 -4.79
C ARG A 66 -1.65 -2.75 -5.66
N LYS A 67 -2.62 -3.64 -5.84
CA LYS A 67 -3.84 -3.30 -6.61
C LYS A 67 -4.70 -2.26 -5.90
N ILE A 68 -4.67 -2.24 -4.57
CA ILE A 68 -5.36 -1.25 -3.74
C ILE A 68 -4.48 -0.03 -3.42
N GLU A 69 -3.21 -0.02 -3.81
CA GLU A 69 -2.27 1.11 -3.61
C GLU A 69 -2.83 2.46 -4.09
N PRO A 70 -3.54 2.57 -5.23
CA PRO A 70 -4.19 3.83 -5.65
C PRO A 70 -5.27 4.32 -4.70
N LEU A 71 -5.87 3.42 -3.90
CA LEU A 71 -6.87 3.75 -2.87
C LEU A 71 -6.22 4.15 -1.54
N LEU A 72 -4.89 4.00 -1.43
CA LEU A 72 -4.15 4.10 -0.18
C LEU A 72 -3.03 5.15 -0.19
N GLN A 73 -2.55 5.58 -1.35
CA GLN A 73 -1.35 6.42 -1.41
C GLN A 73 -1.62 7.92 -1.30
N SER A 74 -0.76 8.55 -0.49
CA SER A 74 -0.53 9.99 -0.44
C SER A 74 0.38 10.41 -1.62
N PRO A 75 0.37 11.70 -2.02
CA PRO A 75 1.02 12.22 -3.24
C PRO A 75 2.56 12.06 -3.34
N ILE A 76 3.23 11.41 -2.40
CA ILE A 76 4.70 11.37 -2.29
C ILE A 76 5.35 10.31 -3.21
N GLN A 77 4.62 9.27 -3.65
CA GLN A 77 5.21 8.15 -4.40
C GLN A 77 4.88 8.11 -5.91
N LEU A 78 4.03 9.02 -6.40
CA LEU A 78 3.70 9.08 -7.82
C LEU A 78 4.61 10.10 -8.49
N SER A 79 5.07 9.80 -9.69
CA SER A 79 5.56 10.78 -10.66
C SER A 79 4.50 11.84 -11.04
N ASN A 80 3.31 11.77 -10.46
CA ASN A 80 2.19 12.67 -10.69
C ASN A 80 1.59 13.16 -9.34
N PRO A 81 1.94 14.37 -8.87
CA PRO A 81 1.62 14.89 -7.53
C PRO A 81 0.14 15.26 -7.31
N GLN A 82 -0.77 14.94 -8.23
CA GLN A 82 -2.18 15.32 -8.17
C GLN A 82 -3.13 14.22 -7.63
N LEU A 83 -2.62 13.04 -7.28
CA LEU A 83 -3.45 11.96 -6.75
C LEU A 83 -3.45 12.00 -5.21
N SER A 84 -4.61 12.30 -4.65
CA SER A 84 -4.85 12.32 -3.19
C SER A 84 -5.62 11.07 -2.78
N ASN A 85 -5.30 10.52 -1.60
CA ASN A 85 -5.89 9.29 -1.08
C ASN A 85 -7.40 9.48 -0.81
N PRO A 86 -8.30 8.80 -1.52
CA PRO A 86 -9.75 8.97 -1.36
C PRO A 86 -10.31 8.31 -0.08
N ILE A 87 -9.56 7.43 0.57
CA ILE A 87 -9.95 6.78 1.82
C ILE A 87 -9.48 7.58 3.04
N VAL A 88 -8.32 8.23 2.95
CA VAL A 88 -7.74 9.07 4.02
C VAL A 88 -8.20 10.53 3.89
N SER A 89 -8.50 11.00 2.69
CA SER A 89 -9.03 12.33 2.44
C SER A 89 -10.16 12.26 1.39
N PRO A 90 -11.34 11.74 1.76
CA PRO A 90 -12.47 11.54 0.84
C PRO A 90 -12.99 12.82 0.17
N PHE A 91 -12.59 14.00 0.65
CA PHE A 91 -13.01 15.31 0.14
C PHE A 91 -11.93 16.08 -0.64
N SER A 92 -10.79 15.45 -0.94
CA SER A 92 -9.68 16.05 -1.69
C SER A 92 -9.84 15.90 -3.22
N THR A 93 -9.03 16.61 -4.00
CA THR A 93 -9.07 16.57 -5.47
C THR A 93 -8.68 15.18 -5.97
N LEU A 94 -9.67 14.45 -6.46
CA LEU A 94 -9.52 13.07 -6.91
C LEU A 94 -9.77 12.97 -8.41
N ASN A 95 -8.96 12.17 -9.10
CA ASN A 95 -9.34 11.68 -10.42
C ASN A 95 -10.38 10.58 -10.26
N ILE A 96 -11.65 10.95 -10.45
CA ILE A 96 -12.83 10.09 -10.24
C ILE A 96 -12.78 8.85 -11.14
N GLU A 97 -12.35 8.98 -12.40
CA GLU A 97 -12.22 7.88 -13.37
C GLU A 97 -11.14 6.86 -12.96
N THR A 98 -10.06 7.35 -12.36
CA THR A 98 -9.00 6.48 -11.84
C THR A 98 -9.47 5.73 -10.60
N LEU A 99 -10.24 6.38 -9.73
CA LEU A 99 -10.84 5.74 -8.57
C LEU A 99 -11.85 4.67 -8.99
N SER A 100 -12.79 5.00 -9.89
CA SER A 100 -13.83 4.08 -10.34
C SER A 100 -13.21 2.84 -10.98
N SER A 101 -12.24 3.03 -11.87
CA SER A 101 -11.48 1.94 -12.48
C SER A 101 -10.77 1.06 -11.46
N CYS A 102 -10.16 1.66 -10.43
CA CYS A 102 -9.49 0.92 -9.36
C CYS A 102 -10.49 0.15 -8.49
N ILE A 103 -11.63 0.75 -8.16
CA ILE A 103 -12.68 0.11 -7.38
C ILE A 103 -13.28 -1.07 -8.13
N ARG A 104 -13.61 -0.91 -9.41
CA ARG A 104 -14.09 -2.01 -10.26
C ARG A 104 -13.12 -3.19 -10.29
N ALA A 105 -11.82 -2.90 -10.51
CA ALA A 105 -10.80 -3.96 -10.60
C ALA A 105 -10.60 -4.75 -9.30
N ASN A 106 -10.93 -4.18 -8.14
CA ASN A 106 -10.65 -4.77 -6.83
C ASN A 106 -11.90 -5.22 -6.05
N PHE A 107 -13.06 -4.62 -6.33
CA PHE A 107 -14.29 -4.81 -5.58
C PHE A 107 -15.49 -5.16 -6.46
N ASP A 108 -15.32 -5.23 -7.78
CA ASP A 108 -16.36 -5.59 -8.75
C ASP A 108 -17.60 -4.68 -8.70
N GLU A 109 -17.38 -3.39 -8.41
CA GLU A 109 -18.43 -2.36 -8.42
C GLU A 109 -18.46 -1.66 -9.78
N ASP A 110 -19.65 -1.18 -10.18
CA ASP A 110 -19.85 -0.47 -11.44
C ASP A 110 -19.27 0.95 -11.40
N ASP A 111 -18.47 1.31 -12.42
CA ASP A 111 -17.83 2.63 -12.51
C ASP A 111 -18.86 3.76 -12.41
N SER A 112 -19.96 3.70 -13.17
CA SER A 112 -20.94 4.78 -13.21
C SER A 112 -21.58 5.01 -11.84
N ILE A 113 -21.87 3.93 -11.11
CA ILE A 113 -22.43 4.03 -9.75
C ILE A 113 -21.39 4.61 -8.78
N VAL A 114 -20.14 4.15 -8.86
CA VAL A 114 -19.03 4.63 -8.03
C VAL A 114 -18.80 6.13 -8.23
N GLU A 115 -18.72 6.58 -9.48
CA GLU A 115 -18.45 7.97 -9.83
C GLU A 115 -19.54 8.91 -9.28
N MET A 116 -20.80 8.53 -9.44
CA MET A 116 -21.94 9.29 -8.92
C MET A 116 -21.95 9.33 -7.38
N GLU A 117 -21.62 8.22 -6.73
CA GLU A 117 -21.53 8.16 -5.27
C GLU A 117 -20.38 9.02 -4.73
N VAL A 118 -19.21 8.98 -5.37
CA VAL A 118 -18.02 9.78 -5.03
C VAL A 118 -18.32 11.27 -5.17
N ILE A 119 -18.93 11.70 -6.27
CA ILE A 119 -19.32 13.11 -6.48
C ILE A 119 -20.26 13.57 -5.36
N LYS A 120 -21.27 12.76 -5.04
CA LYS A 120 -22.25 13.06 -3.99
C LYS A 120 -21.60 13.10 -2.60
N LEU A 121 -20.61 12.25 -2.35
CA LEU A 121 -19.87 12.21 -1.09
C LEU A 121 -19.01 13.46 -0.97
N GLN A 122 -18.19 13.76 -1.98
CA GLN A 122 -17.27 14.92 -2.01
C GLN A 122 -17.97 16.27 -1.88
N ARG A 123 -19.22 16.39 -2.36
CA ARG A 123 -20.03 17.61 -2.25
C ARG A 123 -20.77 17.73 -0.91
N ASN A 124 -20.67 16.74 -0.02
CA ASN A 124 -21.32 16.78 1.28
C ASN A 124 -20.53 17.65 2.28
N ILE A 125 -20.98 18.89 2.45
CA ILE A 125 -20.35 19.88 3.34
C ILE A 125 -20.39 19.43 4.81
N ALA A 126 -21.47 18.78 5.24
CA ALA A 126 -21.62 18.32 6.62
C ALA A 126 -20.59 17.23 6.95
N LEU A 127 -20.44 16.22 6.10
CA LEU A 127 -19.41 15.19 6.28
C LEU A 127 -17.99 15.77 6.16
N LYS A 128 -17.77 16.74 5.26
CA LYS A 128 -16.48 17.43 5.15
C LYS A 128 -16.09 18.18 6.43
N SER A 129 -17.07 18.78 7.13
CA SER A 129 -16.82 19.44 8.42
C SER A 129 -16.40 18.46 9.52
N ILE A 130 -16.91 17.23 9.50
CA ILE A 130 -16.56 16.17 10.45
C ILE A 130 -15.13 15.68 10.19
N ASP A 131 -14.72 15.52 8.93
CA ASP A 131 -13.37 15.08 8.55
C ASP A 131 -12.27 16.01 9.10
N SER A 132 -12.55 17.32 9.12
CA SER A 132 -11.63 18.32 9.67
C SER A 132 -11.38 18.21 11.19
N THR A 133 -12.16 17.40 11.90
CA THR A 133 -12.06 17.19 13.35
C THR A 133 -11.24 15.95 13.75
N ASN A 134 -10.59 15.27 12.80
CA ASN A 134 -9.67 14.14 13.01
C ASN A 134 -10.33 12.90 13.65
N VAL A 135 -11.65 12.75 13.46
CA VAL A 135 -12.43 11.58 13.83
C VAL A 135 -12.52 10.65 12.61
N ASP A 136 -12.59 9.33 12.83
CA ASP A 136 -12.85 8.34 11.78
C ASP A 136 -14.14 8.67 11.02
N ILE A 137 -14.02 9.39 9.90
CA ILE A 137 -15.14 9.90 9.11
C ILE A 137 -16.07 8.78 8.64
N TRP A 138 -15.51 7.61 8.33
CA TRP A 138 -16.25 6.45 7.82
C TRP A 138 -17.25 5.87 8.82
N SER A 139 -17.06 6.11 10.12
CA SER A 139 -18.06 5.80 11.15
C SER A 139 -19.30 6.71 11.08
N HIS A 140 -19.14 7.92 10.53
CA HIS A 140 -20.19 8.94 10.39
C HIS A 140 -20.83 8.96 8.99
N VAL A 141 -20.20 8.32 8.00
CA VAL A 141 -20.77 8.19 6.65
C VAL A 141 -21.98 7.22 6.70
N PRO A 142 -23.20 7.68 6.35
CA PRO A 142 -24.39 6.82 6.37
C PRO A 142 -24.39 5.81 5.22
N LYS A 143 -24.54 4.52 5.54
CA LYS A 143 -24.50 3.41 4.57
C LYS A 143 -25.61 3.52 3.53
N GLU A 144 -26.75 4.08 3.91
CA GLU A 144 -27.93 4.21 3.05
C GLU A 144 -27.70 5.23 1.93
N LYS A 145 -26.80 6.20 2.14
CA LYS A 145 -26.49 7.23 1.15
C LYS A 145 -25.20 6.98 0.37
N TYR A 146 -24.25 6.26 0.98
CA TYR A 146 -22.92 5.98 0.46
C TYR A 146 -22.50 4.52 0.73
N PRO A 147 -23.24 3.53 0.19
CA PRO A 147 -23.00 2.12 0.48
C PRO A 147 -21.65 1.62 -0.04
N ILE A 148 -21.21 2.05 -1.22
CA ILE A 148 -19.99 1.55 -1.86
C ILE A 148 -18.76 2.13 -1.15
N MET A 149 -18.70 3.45 -1.04
CA MET A 149 -17.55 4.15 -0.47
C MET A 149 -17.34 3.76 1.00
N ARG A 150 -18.41 3.68 1.78
CA ARG A 150 -18.32 3.22 3.18
C ARG A 150 -17.84 1.79 3.28
N THR A 151 -18.35 0.89 2.43
CA THR A 151 -17.97 -0.52 2.47
C THR A 151 -16.51 -0.71 2.10
N ILE A 152 -16.05 -0.05 1.04
CA ILE A 152 -14.65 -0.11 0.58
C ILE A 152 -13.72 0.45 1.66
N ALA A 153 -14.04 1.60 2.24
CA ALA A 153 -13.24 2.18 3.31
C ALA A 153 -13.11 1.25 4.52
N LEU A 154 -14.21 0.62 4.95
CA LEU A 154 -14.17 -0.34 6.07
C LEU A 154 -13.40 -1.63 5.71
N LYS A 155 -13.57 -2.17 4.50
CA LYS A 155 -12.79 -3.31 4.02
C LYS A 155 -11.30 -2.99 4.04
N ILE A 156 -10.92 -1.85 3.47
CA ILE A 156 -9.54 -1.37 3.46
C ILE A 156 -8.99 -1.20 4.88
N LYS A 157 -9.74 -0.55 5.77
CA LYS A 157 -9.33 -0.42 7.19
C LYS A 157 -9.16 -1.77 7.88
N SER A 158 -10.02 -2.75 7.57
CA SER A 158 -9.92 -4.08 8.16
C SER A 158 -8.64 -4.80 7.74
N LEU A 159 -8.16 -4.63 6.50
CA LEU A 159 -6.88 -5.20 6.02
C LEU A 159 -5.68 -4.73 6.86
N PHE A 160 -5.74 -3.50 7.36
CA PHE A 160 -4.70 -2.93 8.22
C PHE A 160 -4.95 -3.14 9.71
N SER A 161 -6.19 -3.38 10.14
CA SER A 161 -6.51 -3.63 11.55
C SER A 161 -6.28 -5.10 11.94
N SER A 162 -6.50 -6.03 11.01
CA SER A 162 -6.35 -7.47 11.25
C SER A 162 -4.89 -7.93 11.36
N THR A 163 -3.93 -7.17 10.83
CA THR A 163 -2.50 -7.47 11.01
C THR A 163 -2.00 -7.13 12.41
N TYR A 164 -2.49 -6.05 13.03
CA TYR A 164 -2.19 -5.75 14.44
C TYR A 164 -2.85 -6.73 15.42
N LEU A 165 -4.07 -7.21 15.11
CA LEU A 165 -4.73 -8.22 15.96
C LEU A 165 -3.99 -9.56 15.95
N CYS A 166 -3.44 -9.98 14.81
CA CYS A 166 -2.64 -11.20 14.72
C CYS A 166 -1.29 -11.10 15.45
N GLU A 167 -0.70 -9.91 15.55
CA GLU A 167 0.53 -9.70 16.34
C GLU A 167 0.24 -9.66 17.85
N ASN A 168 -0.87 -9.05 18.27
CA ASN A 168 -1.27 -9.06 19.68
C ASN A 168 -1.72 -10.45 20.18
N PHE A 169 -2.31 -11.29 19.34
CA PHE A 169 -2.73 -12.64 19.77
C PHE A 169 -1.56 -13.63 19.98
N ARG A 170 -0.35 -13.36 19.47
CA ARG A 170 0.83 -14.19 19.76
C ARG A 170 1.56 -13.81 21.05
N ILE A 171 1.26 -12.64 21.64
CA ILE A 171 1.91 -12.18 22.87
C ILE A 171 1.15 -12.65 24.12
N PHE A 172 -0.09 -13.13 23.99
CA PHE A 172 -0.91 -13.60 25.13
C PHE A 172 -0.95 -15.13 25.35
N GLU A 173 -0.23 -15.93 24.56
CA GLU A 173 -0.09 -17.40 24.80
C GLU A 173 1.28 -17.81 25.38
N ILE A 174 2.05 -16.86 25.92
CA ILE A 174 3.23 -17.16 26.74
C ILE A 174 3.11 -16.38 28.04
N HIS A 175 2.23 -16.83 28.93
CA HIS A 175 2.41 -16.70 30.38
C HIS A 175 1.63 -17.78 31.13
#